data_AF-A0A6I9N3K6-F1
#
_entry.id   AF-A0A6I9N3K6-F1
#
_cell.length_a   1.000
_cell.length_b   1.000
_cell.length_c   1.000
_cell.angle_alpha   90.00
_cell.angle_beta   90.00
_cell.angle_gamma   90.00
#
_symmetry.space_group_name_H-M   'P 1'
#
loop_
_entity.id
_entity.type
_entity.pdbx_description
1 polymer ?
#
loop_
_entity_poly.entity_id
_entity_poly.type
_entity_poly.pdbx_seq_one_letter_code
_entity_poly.pdbx_strand_id
1 'polypeptide(L)'
;MMGLMWRSVDHPGKLIFSPDLSLSREEGNCVQGFSEIFDMLIAATSRVRELKLQREEYVCLKAMILLNSNMCLISSEGSEEPQSRSKLLRLLDAVTDALVWAIAKSGLPYRQQYTRLAHLLMLLSHVRHVSNKGMDHLHCMKMKNMVPLYDLLLEMLDAHIMHSSRLPSRPQQEPGDLTEVSVRPLSSSSSMSNTWTPGSTGGGGEPQ
;
A
#
# COMPACT_ATOMS: atom_id res chain seq x y z
N MET A 1 -0.87 9.36 -8.17
CA MET A 1 -1.51 8.09 -8.57
C MET A 1 -3.04 8.10 -8.50
N MET A 2 -3.71 8.41 -7.37
CA MET A 2 -5.20 8.34 -7.27
C MET A 2 -5.95 9.13 -8.35
N GLY A 3 -5.47 10.32 -8.72
CA GLY A 3 -6.08 11.11 -9.79
C GLY A 3 -6.02 10.46 -11.17
N LEU A 4 -4.91 9.79 -11.49
CA LEU A 4 -4.74 9.06 -12.75
C LEU A 4 -5.72 7.87 -12.82
N MET A 5 -5.82 7.09 -11.74
CA MET A 5 -6.75 5.97 -11.66
C MET A 5 -8.20 6.42 -11.84
N TRP A 6 -8.58 7.53 -11.19
CA TRP A 6 -9.92 8.10 -11.35
C TRP A 6 -10.23 8.52 -12.79
N ARG A 7 -9.31 9.21 -13.47
CA ARG A 7 -9.49 9.57 -14.89
C ARG A 7 -9.57 8.35 -15.82
N SER A 8 -9.01 7.23 -15.41
CA SER A 8 -8.90 6.01 -16.22
C SER A 8 -10.02 5.00 -15.92
N VAL A 9 -10.94 5.33 -15.00
CA VAL A 9 -11.96 4.40 -14.49
C VAL A 9 -12.93 3.91 -15.56
N ASP A 10 -13.13 4.68 -16.64
CA ASP A 10 -14.02 4.32 -17.75
C ASP A 10 -13.25 3.79 -18.98
N HIS A 11 -11.93 3.59 -18.85
CA HIS A 11 -11.05 3.18 -19.94
C HIS A 11 -10.28 1.89 -19.56
N PRO A 12 -10.89 0.70 -19.74
CA PRO A 12 -10.22 -0.57 -19.44
C PRO A 12 -8.91 -0.73 -20.23
N GLY A 13 -7.83 -1.16 -19.56
CA GLY A 13 -6.54 -1.43 -20.20
C GLY A 13 -5.73 -0.19 -20.62
N LYS A 14 -6.23 1.03 -20.37
CA LYS A 14 -5.55 2.28 -20.69
C LYS A 14 -5.42 3.19 -19.47
N LEU A 15 -4.38 4.01 -19.46
CA LEU A 15 -4.15 5.05 -18.46
C LEU A 15 -4.29 6.44 -19.11
N ILE A 16 -5.18 7.26 -18.57
CA ILE A 16 -5.50 8.61 -19.07
C ILE A 16 -4.70 9.65 -18.28
N PHE A 17 -3.51 9.98 -18.78
CA PHE A 17 -2.63 10.97 -18.16
C PHE A 17 -3.20 12.38 -18.28
N SER A 18 -3.70 12.74 -19.45
CA SER A 18 -4.40 13.99 -19.77
C SER A 18 -5.41 13.75 -20.90
N PRO A 19 -6.30 14.71 -21.24
CA PRO A 19 -7.28 14.53 -22.33
C PRO A 19 -6.67 14.17 -23.69
N ASP A 20 -5.43 14.59 -23.92
CA ASP A 20 -4.63 14.40 -25.12
C ASP A 20 -3.53 13.31 -24.98
N LEU A 21 -3.34 12.74 -23.79
CA LEU A 21 -2.36 11.69 -23.54
C LEU A 21 -3.02 10.50 -22.83
N SER A 22 -3.32 9.47 -23.62
CA SER A 22 -3.72 8.15 -23.13
C SER A 22 -2.67 7.13 -23.53
N LEU A 23 -2.26 6.26 -22.61
CA LEU A 23 -1.30 5.20 -22.90
C LEU A 23 -1.97 3.83 -22.75
N SER A 24 -1.71 2.94 -23.70
CA SER A 24 -1.94 1.50 -23.58
C SER A 24 -0.75 0.80 -22.92
N ARG A 25 -0.93 -0.48 -22.59
CA ARG A 25 0.15 -1.29 -21.99
C ARG A 25 1.35 -1.39 -22.93
N GLU A 26 1.11 -1.51 -24.23
CA GLU A 26 2.15 -1.62 -25.25
C GLU A 26 2.98 -0.33 -25.32
N GLU A 27 2.33 0.83 -25.29
CA GLU A 27 2.99 2.15 -25.26
C GLU A 27 3.77 2.36 -23.95
N GLY A 28 3.28 1.81 -22.83
CA GLY A 28 4.00 1.79 -21.56
C GLY A 28 5.32 1.01 -21.60
N ASN A 29 5.46 0.02 -22.48
CA ASN A 29 6.68 -0.79 -22.60
C ASN A 29 7.86 -0.03 -23.25
N CYS A 30 7.61 1.15 -23.84
CA CYS A 30 8.67 1.99 -24.39
C CYS A 30 9.65 2.51 -23.32
N VAL A 31 9.26 2.50 -22.04
CA VAL A 31 10.11 2.93 -20.92
C VAL A 31 10.51 1.71 -20.09
N GLN A 32 11.81 1.44 -20.03
CA GLN A 32 12.34 0.29 -19.29
C GLN A 32 11.95 0.35 -17.81
N GLY A 33 11.30 -0.69 -17.30
CA GLY A 33 10.88 -0.79 -15.89
C GLY A 33 9.54 -0.12 -15.58
N PHE A 34 8.94 0.59 -16.53
CA PHE A 34 7.61 1.20 -16.34
C PHE A 34 6.46 0.19 -16.45
N SER A 35 6.65 -0.91 -17.16
CA SER A 35 5.63 -1.94 -17.39
C SER A 35 5.05 -2.53 -16.09
N GLU A 36 5.88 -2.76 -15.07
CA GLU A 36 5.42 -3.24 -13.75
C GLU A 36 4.49 -2.20 -13.09
N ILE A 37 4.88 -0.93 -13.12
CA ILE A 37 4.08 0.18 -12.57
C ILE A 37 2.79 0.35 -13.34
N PHE A 38 2.84 0.21 -14.67
CA PHE A 38 1.67 0.26 -15.53
C PHE A 38 0.67 -0.83 -15.15
N ASP A 39 1.13 -2.08 -15.01
CA ASP A 39 0.28 -3.21 -14.62
C ASP A 39 -0.33 -3.02 -13.23
N MET A 40 0.45 -2.52 -12.27
CA MET A 40 -0.08 -2.17 -10.95
C MET A 40 -1.14 -1.06 -11.01
N LEU A 41 -0.94 -0.02 -11.84
CA LEU A 41 -1.90 1.05 -12.04
C LEU A 41 -3.19 0.56 -12.69
N ILE A 42 -3.10 -0.33 -13.68
CA ILE A 42 -4.27 -0.96 -14.31
C ILE A 42 -5.03 -1.79 -13.29
N ALA A 43 -4.35 -2.65 -12.51
CA ALA A 43 -4.99 -3.47 -11.48
C ALA A 43 -5.68 -2.60 -10.40
N ALA A 44 -5.00 -1.56 -9.92
CA ALA A 44 -5.58 -0.65 -8.93
C ALA A 44 -6.76 0.17 -9.51
N THR A 45 -6.69 0.58 -10.78
CA THR A 45 -7.81 1.24 -11.49
C THR A 45 -9.00 0.29 -11.65
N SER A 46 -8.77 -0.98 -11.97
CA SER A 46 -9.83 -1.99 -12.01
C SER A 46 -10.51 -2.13 -10.65
N ARG A 47 -9.75 -2.09 -9.55
CA ARG A 47 -10.35 -2.13 -8.22
C ARG A 47 -11.21 -0.89 -7.91
N VAL A 48 -10.78 0.30 -8.32
CA VAL A 48 -11.58 1.54 -8.21
C VAL A 48 -12.90 1.42 -9.00
N ARG A 49 -12.85 0.82 -10.19
CA ARG A 49 -14.01 0.57 -11.06
C ARG A 49 -14.98 -0.44 -10.47
N GLU A 50 -14.49 -1.57 -9.96
CA GLU A 50 -15.28 -2.60 -9.29
C GLU A 50 -16.04 -2.04 -8.08
N LEU A 51 -15.39 -1.18 -7.30
CA LEU A 51 -15.99 -0.53 -6.15
C LEU A 51 -17.03 0.53 -6.53
N LYS A 52 -17.15 0.87 -7.81
CA LYS A 52 -17.98 1.98 -8.32
C LYS A 52 -17.78 3.21 -7.46
N LEU A 53 -16.52 3.61 -7.30
CA LEU A 53 -16.15 4.70 -6.42
C LEU A 53 -16.92 5.96 -6.80
N GLN A 54 -17.57 6.58 -5.81
CA GLN A 54 -18.35 7.81 -6.03
C GLN A 54 -17.45 9.04 -5.91
N ARG A 55 -17.91 10.17 -6.46
CA ARG A 55 -17.13 11.42 -6.50
C ARG A 55 -16.82 11.93 -5.08
N GLU A 56 -17.78 11.86 -4.18
CA GLU A 56 -17.68 12.27 -2.79
C GLU A 56 -16.64 11.42 -2.05
N GLU A 57 -16.70 10.09 -2.23
CA GLU A 57 -15.75 9.14 -1.66
C GLU A 57 -14.34 9.38 -2.22
N TYR A 58 -14.22 9.60 -3.52
CA TYR A 58 -12.96 9.93 -4.19
C TYR A 58 -12.28 11.17 -3.60
N VAL A 59 -13.04 12.25 -3.36
CA VAL A 59 -12.50 13.48 -2.76
C VAL A 59 -12.06 13.22 -1.32
N CYS A 60 -12.83 12.45 -0.54
CA CYS A 60 -12.43 12.06 0.82
C CYS A 60 -11.14 11.25 0.81
N LEU A 61 -10.99 10.26 -0.09
CA LEU A 61 -9.77 9.48 -0.21
C LEU A 61 -8.56 10.35 -0.60
N LYS A 62 -8.73 11.34 -1.48
CA LYS A 62 -7.67 12.30 -1.80
C LYS A 62 -7.24 13.11 -0.57
N ALA A 63 -8.20 13.59 0.22
CA ALA A 63 -7.91 14.29 1.47
C ALA A 63 -7.19 13.38 2.47
N MET A 64 -7.66 12.14 2.65
CA MET A 64 -6.99 11.15 3.51
C MET A 64 -5.55 10.86 3.06
N ILE A 65 -5.28 10.75 1.76
CA ILE A 65 -3.91 10.54 1.24
C ILE A 65 -3.01 11.72 1.66
N LEU A 66 -3.48 12.95 1.47
CA LEU A 66 -2.73 14.15 1.83
C LEU A 66 -2.44 14.21 3.34
N LEU A 67 -3.47 14.02 4.16
CA LEU A 67 -3.38 14.12 5.63
C LEU A 67 -2.53 12.99 6.24
N ASN A 68 -2.69 11.75 5.77
CA ASN A 68 -1.94 10.59 6.27
C ASN A 68 -0.46 10.61 5.85
N SER A 69 -0.12 11.30 4.76
CA SER A 69 1.28 11.44 4.34
C SER A 69 2.01 12.42 5.24
N ASN A 70 1.35 13.52 5.64
CA ASN A 70 1.90 14.52 6.56
C ASN A 70 2.09 14.01 8.00
N MET A 71 1.25 13.08 8.47
CA MET A 71 1.43 12.46 9.79
C MET A 71 2.80 11.77 9.96
N CYS A 72 3.34 11.20 8.88
CA CYS A 72 4.66 10.56 8.86
C CYS A 72 5.82 11.58 8.90
N LEU A 73 5.58 12.78 8.38
CA LEU A 73 6.57 13.87 8.37
C LEU A 73 6.72 14.48 9.78
N ILE A 74 5.59 14.76 10.43
CA ILE A 74 5.56 15.38 11.77
C ILE A 74 6.17 14.46 12.84
N SER A 75 6.15 13.13 12.66
CA SER A 75 6.80 12.22 13.61
C SER A 75 8.34 12.22 13.55
N SER A 76 8.95 12.73 12.47
CA SER A 76 10.41 12.74 12.30
C SER A 76 11.07 14.01 12.82
N GLU A 77 10.31 15.10 13.00
CA GLU A 77 10.85 16.38 13.49
C GLU A 77 10.45 16.56 14.95
N GLY A 78 11.40 16.34 15.86
CA GLY A 78 11.20 16.41 17.32
C GLY A 78 10.89 17.79 17.89
N SER A 79 10.34 18.71 17.09
CA SER A 79 10.14 20.12 17.42
C SER A 79 8.73 20.66 17.09
N GLU A 80 7.87 19.90 16.41
CA GLU A 80 6.53 20.39 16.03
C GLU A 80 5.55 20.30 17.20
N GLU A 81 4.86 21.42 17.48
CA GLU A 81 3.88 21.58 18.56
C GLU A 81 2.90 20.39 18.63
N PRO A 82 2.70 19.74 19.80
CA PRO A 82 1.68 18.70 19.96
C PRO A 82 0.26 19.19 19.56
N GLN A 83 0.06 20.50 19.50
CA GLN A 83 -1.16 21.14 19.03
C GLN A 83 -1.37 21.01 17.50
N SER A 84 -0.32 21.01 16.67
CA SER A 84 -0.45 20.83 15.21
C SER A 84 -0.88 19.41 14.87
N ARG A 85 -0.28 18.41 15.53
CA ARG A 85 -0.63 16.99 15.41
C ARG A 85 -2.08 16.71 15.81
N SER A 86 -2.55 17.29 16.92
CA SER A 86 -3.94 17.12 17.36
C SER A 86 -4.96 17.78 16.42
N LYS A 87 -4.63 18.92 15.80
CA LYS A 87 -5.44 19.53 14.73
C LYS A 87 -5.52 18.61 13.50
N LEU A 88 -4.41 17.99 13.11
CA LEU A 88 -4.36 17.08 11.96
C LEU A 88 -5.19 15.80 12.19
N LEU A 89 -5.11 15.20 13.38
CA LEU A 89 -5.94 14.05 13.76
C LEU A 89 -7.43 14.39 13.71
N ARG A 90 -7.84 15.54 14.29
CA ARG A 90 -9.24 16.00 14.21
C ARG A 90 -9.72 16.20 12.78
N LEU A 91 -8.86 16.69 11.89
CA LEU A 91 -9.20 16.84 10.47
C LEU A 91 -9.34 15.47 9.79
N LEU A 92 -8.48 14.50 10.12
CA LEU A 92 -8.60 13.14 9.61
C LEU A 92 -9.89 12.46 10.10
N ASP A 93 -10.26 12.66 11.36
CA ASP A 93 -11.53 12.19 11.93
C ASP A 93 -12.71 12.81 11.18
N ALA A 94 -12.71 14.13 10.97
CA ALA A 94 -13.77 14.81 10.21
C ALA A 94 -13.88 14.33 8.76
N VAL A 95 -12.75 14.04 8.09
CA VAL A 95 -12.76 13.45 6.73
C VAL A 95 -13.26 12.00 6.76
N THR A 96 -12.98 11.25 7.83
CA THR A 96 -13.49 9.89 8.02
C THR A 96 -15.01 9.90 8.22
N ASP A 97 -15.52 10.81 9.04
CA ASP A 97 -16.96 11.00 9.23
C ASP A 97 -17.66 11.41 7.93
N ALA A 98 -17.05 12.32 7.16
CA ALA A 98 -17.56 12.72 5.85
C ALA A 98 -17.59 11.55 4.86
N LEU A 99 -16.58 10.67 4.89
CA LEU A 99 -16.55 9.46 4.07
C LEU A 99 -17.66 8.47 4.48
N VAL A 100 -17.84 8.23 5.78
CA VAL A 100 -18.91 7.37 6.30
C VAL A 100 -20.28 7.93 5.91
N TRP A 101 -20.46 9.24 6.01
CA TRP A 101 -21.69 9.91 5.58
C TRP A 101 -21.93 9.75 4.08
N ALA A 102 -20.91 9.91 3.24
CA ALA A 102 -21.01 9.70 1.79
C ALA A 102 -21.40 8.25 1.44
N ILE A 103 -20.83 7.28 2.16
CA ILE A 103 -21.20 5.86 2.03
C ILE A 103 -22.66 5.63 2.44
N ALA A 104 -23.10 6.19 3.58
CA ALA A 104 -24.46 6.04 4.08
C ALA A 104 -25.50 6.66 3.12
N LYS A 105 -25.18 7.80 2.51
CA LYS A 105 -26.01 8.48 1.51
C LYS A 105 -26.30 7.60 0.28
N SER A 106 -25.44 6.62 0.00
CA SER A 106 -25.63 5.66 -1.11
C SER A 106 -26.73 4.62 -0.83
N GLY A 107 -27.36 4.64 0.35
CA GLY A 107 -28.49 3.75 0.69
C GLY A 107 -28.08 2.36 1.17
N LEU A 108 -26.81 2.14 1.49
CA LEU A 108 -26.31 0.85 1.99
C LEU A 108 -26.76 0.59 3.43
N PRO A 109 -27.13 -0.67 3.78
CA PRO A 109 -27.43 -1.03 5.17
C PRO A 109 -26.17 -0.91 6.03
N TYR A 110 -26.34 -0.60 7.31
CA TYR A 110 -25.26 -0.29 8.26
C TYR A 110 -24.07 -1.26 8.21
N ARG A 111 -24.31 -2.58 8.20
CA ARG A 111 -23.23 -3.57 8.10
C ARG A 111 -22.39 -3.43 6.82
N GLN A 112 -23.02 -3.15 5.68
CA GLN A 112 -22.32 -2.99 4.41
C GLN A 112 -21.55 -1.67 4.33
N GLN A 113 -21.95 -0.65 5.11
CA GLN A 113 -21.23 0.62 5.17
C GLN A 113 -19.79 0.43 5.68
N TYR A 114 -19.60 -0.34 6.75
CA TYR A 114 -18.26 -0.63 7.29
C TYR A 114 -17.43 -1.52 6.37
N THR A 115 -18.05 -2.50 5.71
CA THR A 115 -17.36 -3.30 4.68
C THR A 115 -16.88 -2.43 3.52
N ARG A 116 -17.72 -1.50 3.06
CA ARG A 116 -17.34 -0.54 2.02
C ARG A 116 -16.22 0.38 2.50
N LEU A 117 -16.33 0.94 3.70
CA LEU A 117 -15.30 1.77 4.30
C LEU A 117 -13.95 1.04 4.33
N ALA A 118 -13.91 -0.21 4.79
CA ALA A 118 -12.69 -1.02 4.81
C ALA A 118 -12.09 -1.19 3.40
N HIS A 119 -12.91 -1.50 2.39
CA HIS A 119 -12.44 -1.60 1.01
C HIS A 119 -11.90 -0.27 0.45
N LEU A 120 -12.53 0.85 0.80
CA LEU A 120 -12.06 2.17 0.38
C LEU A 120 -10.74 2.56 1.07
N LEU A 121 -10.58 2.23 2.36
CA LEU A 121 -9.32 2.43 3.07
C LEU A 121 -8.21 1.51 2.55
N MET A 122 -8.54 0.27 2.14
CA MET A 122 -7.58 -0.62 1.48
C MET A 122 -7.07 -0.06 0.15
N LEU A 123 -7.85 0.75 -0.59
CA LEU A 123 -7.35 1.42 -1.79
C LEU A 123 -6.16 2.34 -1.46
N LEU A 124 -6.12 2.94 -0.27
CA LEU A 124 -5.02 3.81 0.15
C LEU A 124 -3.68 3.07 0.21
N SER A 125 -3.68 1.78 0.59
CA SER A 125 -2.46 0.97 0.61
C SER A 125 -1.98 0.65 -0.80
N HIS A 126 -2.89 0.35 -1.74
CA HIS A 126 -2.55 0.15 -3.14
C HIS A 126 -1.96 1.44 -3.74
N VAL A 127 -2.60 2.60 -3.48
CA VAL A 127 -2.10 3.91 -3.91
C VAL A 127 -0.68 4.15 -3.40
N ARG A 128 -0.43 3.88 -2.11
CA ARG A 128 0.89 4.05 -1.49
C ARG A 128 1.93 3.14 -2.15
N HIS A 129 1.61 1.87 -2.34
CA HIS A 129 2.53 0.91 -2.96
C HIS A 129 2.95 1.34 -4.37
N VAL A 130 1.98 1.68 -5.21
CA VAL A 130 2.23 2.13 -6.59
C VAL A 130 2.97 3.47 -6.60
N SER A 131 2.67 4.37 -5.66
CA SER A 131 3.38 5.64 -5.52
C SER A 131 4.85 5.43 -5.18
N ASN A 132 5.17 4.53 -4.24
CA ASN A 132 6.55 4.23 -3.85
C ASN A 132 7.32 3.64 -5.04
N LYS A 133 6.77 2.62 -5.70
CA LYS A 133 7.36 2.03 -6.91
C LYS A 133 7.58 3.06 -8.02
N GLY A 134 6.61 3.95 -8.24
CA GLY A 134 6.73 5.04 -9.19
C GLY A 134 7.83 6.04 -8.84
N MET A 135 7.98 6.35 -7.54
CA MET A 135 9.02 7.26 -7.06
C MET A 135 10.42 6.65 -7.18
N ASP A 136 10.58 5.37 -6.82
CA ASP A 136 11.83 4.62 -6.98
C ASP A 136 12.27 4.58 -8.44
N HIS A 137 11.31 4.35 -9.35
CA HIS A 137 11.57 4.37 -10.78
C HIS A 137 11.99 5.76 -11.27
N LEU A 138 11.28 6.81 -10.86
CA LEU A 138 11.62 8.19 -11.22
C LEU A 138 13.01 8.58 -10.70
N HIS A 139 13.36 8.17 -9.47
CA HIS A 139 14.69 8.35 -8.91
C HIS A 139 15.76 7.63 -9.74
N CYS A 140 15.52 6.38 -10.14
CA CYS A 140 16.43 5.65 -11.02
C CYS A 140 16.63 6.35 -12.38
N MET A 141 15.55 6.90 -12.95
CA MET A 141 15.63 7.66 -14.21
C MET A 141 16.42 8.95 -14.06
N LYS A 142 16.24 9.66 -12.94
CA LYS A 142 17.06 10.84 -12.56
C LYS A 142 18.53 10.48 -12.51
N MET A 143 18.91 9.43 -11.76
CA MET A 143 20.31 9.01 -11.58
C MET A 143 21.00 8.60 -12.89
N LYS A 144 20.23 8.11 -13.86
CA LYS A 144 20.71 7.77 -15.20
C LYS A 144 20.70 8.95 -16.18
N ASN A 145 20.28 10.15 -15.75
CA ASN A 145 20.08 11.34 -16.58
C ASN A 145 19.18 11.08 -17.80
N MET A 146 18.20 10.17 -17.67
CA MET A 146 17.33 9.74 -18.78
C MET A 146 16.19 10.71 -19.04
N VAL A 147 15.80 11.51 -18.05
CA VAL A 147 14.65 12.43 -18.12
C VAL A 147 15.03 13.75 -17.46
N PRO A 148 14.81 14.89 -18.15
CA PRO A 148 14.92 16.20 -17.51
C PRO A 148 13.77 16.37 -16.51
N LEU A 149 14.09 16.70 -15.26
CA LEU A 149 13.11 17.02 -14.23
C LEU A 149 13.12 18.52 -13.96
N TYR A 150 11.92 19.10 -13.83
CA TYR A 150 11.77 20.48 -13.38
C TYR A 150 12.14 20.62 -11.90
N ASP A 151 12.63 21.80 -11.51
CA ASP A 151 13.11 22.08 -10.14
C ASP A 151 12.11 21.69 -9.05
N LEU A 152 10.82 22.02 -9.23
CA LEU A 152 9.77 21.63 -8.28
C LEU A 152 9.61 20.11 -8.15
N LEU A 153 9.67 19.38 -9.27
CA LEU A 153 9.56 17.92 -9.27
C LEU A 153 10.78 17.27 -8.62
N LEU A 154 11.95 17.87 -8.84
CA LEU A 154 13.20 17.46 -8.23
C LEU A 154 13.16 17.62 -6.70
N GLU A 155 12.70 18.78 -6.23
CA GLU A 155 12.56 19.07 -4.80
C GLU A 155 11.59 18.08 -4.12
N MET A 156 10.45 17.78 -4.75
CA MET A 156 9.50 16.80 -4.22
C MET A 156 10.09 15.38 -4.17
N LEU A 157 10.87 14.99 -5.19
CA LEU A 157 11.53 13.68 -5.26
C LEU A 157 12.60 13.56 -4.17
N ASP A 158 13.43 14.60 -4.01
CA ASP A 158 14.52 14.62 -3.03
C ASP A 158 13.99 14.63 -1.59
N ALA A 159 12.91 15.37 -1.31
CA ALA A 159 12.21 15.31 -0.04
C ALA A 159 11.77 13.87 0.28
N HIS A 160 11.13 13.16 -0.67
CA HIS A 160 10.68 11.79 -0.45
C HIS A 160 11.81 10.83 -0.10
N ILE A 161 12.95 10.91 -0.81
CA ILE A 161 14.12 10.06 -0.57
C ILE A 161 14.71 10.31 0.83
N MET A 162 14.82 11.59 1.20
CA MET A 162 15.31 12.00 2.53
C MET A 162 14.40 11.51 3.67
N HIS A 163 13.10 11.31 3.42
CA HIS A 163 12.17 10.80 4.40
C HIS A 163 12.10 9.26 4.45
N SER A 164 12.23 8.57 3.31
CA SER A 164 12.22 7.10 3.28
C SER A 164 13.43 6.49 4.00
N SER A 165 14.58 7.17 4.00
CA SER A 165 15.80 6.73 4.70
C SER A 165 15.74 6.89 6.22
N ARG A 166 14.77 7.66 6.75
CA ARG A 166 14.58 7.90 8.19
C ARG A 166 13.58 6.95 8.86
N LEU A 167 12.87 6.13 8.08
CA LEU A 167 12.07 5.03 8.61
C LEU A 167 13.01 3.85 8.89
N PRO A 168 12.91 3.16 10.04
CA PRO A 168 13.77 2.03 10.34
C PRO A 168 13.54 0.92 9.28
N SER A 169 14.56 0.69 8.45
CA SER A 169 14.60 -0.40 7.49
C SER A 169 14.31 -1.72 8.21
N ARG A 170 13.22 -2.38 7.82
CA ARG A 170 12.98 -3.77 8.17
C ARG A 170 14.14 -4.59 7.57
N PRO A 171 14.87 -5.42 8.33
CA PRO A 171 16.00 -6.13 7.78
C PRO A 171 15.52 -7.04 6.64
N GLN A 172 16.03 -6.78 5.44
CA GLN A 172 15.92 -7.68 4.30
C GLN A 172 16.69 -8.96 4.66
N GLN A 173 15.98 -10.09 4.60
CA GLN A 173 16.55 -11.41 4.77
C GLN A 173 17.27 -11.74 3.45
N GLU A 174 18.59 -11.66 3.45
CA GLU A 174 19.45 -12.09 2.35
C GLU A 174 19.33 -13.62 2.15
N PRO A 175 19.20 -14.12 0.91
CA PRO A 175 19.25 -15.54 0.62
C PRO A 175 20.70 -16.01 0.40
N GLY A 176 21.21 -16.78 1.38
CA GLY A 176 22.12 -17.92 1.19
C GLY A 176 23.59 -17.64 0.84
N ASP A 177 24.48 -18.14 1.70
CA ASP A 177 25.74 -18.74 1.23
C ASP A 177 26.04 -20.01 2.03
N LEU A 178 26.14 -21.12 1.29
CA LEU A 178 26.54 -22.44 1.73
C LEU A 178 28.07 -22.51 1.64
N THR A 179 28.79 -22.64 2.76
CA THR A 179 30.10 -23.31 2.73
C THR A 179 30.53 -23.87 4.09
N GLU A 180 30.78 -25.19 4.07
CA GLU A 180 31.79 -25.94 4.81
C GLU A 180 31.84 -25.91 6.36
N VAL A 181 31.42 -27.03 6.97
CA VAL A 181 32.08 -27.57 8.18
C VAL A 181 32.38 -29.04 7.97
N SER A 182 33.66 -29.39 8.06
CA SER A 182 34.25 -30.73 7.92
C SER A 182 34.52 -31.38 9.30
N VAL A 183 33.88 -32.54 9.54
CA VAL A 183 34.40 -33.82 10.12
C VAL A 183 34.88 -33.85 11.60
N ARG A 184 34.07 -34.34 12.58
CA ARG A 184 33.94 -35.71 13.19
C ARG A 184 34.72 -35.91 14.53
N PRO A 185 34.52 -37.00 15.34
CA PRO A 185 33.30 -37.61 15.88
C PRO A 185 33.43 -38.00 17.39
N LEU A 186 32.33 -38.39 18.08
CA LEU A 186 32.28 -39.64 18.88
C LEU A 186 30.84 -39.96 19.36
N SER A 187 30.59 -41.25 19.46
CA SER A 187 29.36 -41.99 19.73
C SER A 187 28.85 -41.93 21.19
N SER A 188 27.53 -42.01 21.38
CA SER A 188 26.86 -43.18 21.99
C SER A 188 25.34 -43.01 22.13
N SER A 189 24.68 -44.17 22.05
CA SER A 189 23.26 -44.54 21.98
C SER A 189 22.30 -43.98 23.04
N SER A 190 21.05 -43.71 22.64
CA SER A 190 19.78 -44.28 23.17
C SER A 190 18.60 -43.37 22.73
N SER A 191 17.79 -43.75 21.75
CA SER A 191 16.60 -44.63 21.79
C SER A 191 15.28 -43.93 22.18
N MET A 192 14.36 -44.00 21.22
CA MET A 192 12.89 -44.02 21.29
C MET A 192 12.08 -42.72 21.32
N SER A 193 11.45 -42.52 20.16
CA SER A 193 10.27 -41.74 19.79
C SER A 193 9.09 -41.84 20.75
N ASN A 194 8.26 -40.79 20.80
CA ASN A 194 6.80 -40.92 20.91
C ASN A 194 6.09 -39.70 20.30
N THR A 195 5.31 -39.98 19.26
CA THR A 195 4.32 -39.13 18.59
C THR A 195 2.97 -39.34 19.30
N TRP A 196 2.18 -38.30 19.60
CA TRP A 196 0.77 -38.48 19.96
C TRP A 196 -0.12 -37.30 19.51
N THR A 197 -1.21 -37.65 18.82
CA THR A 197 -2.33 -36.80 18.36
C THR A 197 -3.60 -37.22 19.10
N PRO A 198 -4.55 -36.31 19.42
CA PRO A 198 -5.77 -36.69 20.13
C PRO A 198 -6.92 -37.04 19.17
N GLY A 199 -7.64 -38.13 19.47
CA GLY A 199 -8.88 -38.54 18.84
C GLY A 199 -10.00 -38.72 19.87
N SER A 200 -11.19 -38.18 19.57
CA SER A 200 -12.43 -38.27 20.35
C SER A 200 -13.04 -39.68 20.34
N THR A 201 -13.69 -40.05 21.46
CA THR A 201 -15.15 -40.37 21.61
C THR A 201 -15.42 -41.51 22.62
N GLY A 202 -16.41 -41.28 23.49
CA GLY A 202 -17.49 -42.25 23.72
C GLY A 202 -17.56 -42.99 25.06
N GLY A 203 -18.72 -42.87 25.73
CA GLY A 203 -19.25 -43.79 26.74
C GLY A 203 -18.98 -43.35 28.18
N GLY A 204 -19.95 -43.07 29.05
CA GLY A 204 -21.29 -43.64 29.21
C GLY A 204 -21.29 -44.48 30.49
N GLY A 205 -21.95 -44.00 31.55
CA GLY A 205 -22.08 -44.75 32.81
C GLY A 205 -22.46 -43.89 34.02
N GLU A 206 -23.76 -43.88 34.33
CA GLU A 206 -24.37 -43.62 35.66
C GLU A 206 -23.75 -44.49 36.78
N PRO A 207 -23.84 -44.14 38.09
CA PRO A 207 -25.13 -44.13 38.82
C PRO A 207 -25.28 -43.13 39.98
N GLN A 208 -26.52 -42.65 40.22
CA GLN A 208 -27.37 -42.79 41.43
C GLN A 208 -28.48 -41.74 41.45
#